data_AF-C8RXR5-F1
#
_entry.id   AF-C8RXR5-F1
#
_cell.length_a   1.000
_cell.length_b   1.000
_cell.length_c   1.000
_cell.angle_alpha   90.00
_cell.angle_beta   90.00
_cell.angle_gamma   90.00
#
_symmetry.space_group_name_H-M   'P 1'
#
loop_
_entity.id
_entity.type
_entity.pdbx_description
1 polymer ?
#
loop_
_entity_poly.entity_id
_entity_poly.type
_entity_poly.pdbx_seq_one_letter_code
_entity_poly.pdbx_strand_id
1 'polypeptide(L)'
;MRFTPLVTLLAAAIAISFWLPWLALPTGQGFTPNDLLGQMTGAEGKDGYSLLLSFLATFALAGFLALVALFGLAPRVLALLTGAAPLGVIGYVANGAMTKAQTYGLPLPTTGDWQAILKAVQPYIEPGLYVYVGAAAVLVVLSLIDPGSRRG
;
A
#
# COMPACT_ATOMS: atom_id res chain seq x y z
N MET A 1 -19.33 4.15 -10.49
CA MET A 1 -18.88 5.50 -10.08
C MET A 1 -18.95 6.43 -11.29
N ARG A 2 -19.01 7.76 -11.11
CA ARG A 2 -18.94 8.73 -12.22
C ARG A 2 -17.52 8.90 -12.74
N PHE A 3 -16.53 8.69 -11.88
CA PHE A 3 -15.10 8.84 -12.21
C PHE A 3 -14.42 7.50 -12.57
N THR A 4 -15.09 6.64 -13.34
CA THR A 4 -14.55 5.31 -13.71
C THR A 4 -13.14 5.35 -14.33
N PRO A 5 -12.80 6.29 -15.25
CA PRO A 5 -11.44 6.37 -15.78
C PRO A 5 -10.40 6.66 -14.71
N LEU A 6 -10.71 7.55 -13.76
CA LEU A 6 -9.80 7.90 -12.67
C LEU A 6 -9.64 6.74 -11.68
N VAL A 7 -10.73 6.03 -11.36
CA VAL A 7 -10.68 4.80 -10.55
C VAL A 7 -9.78 3.75 -11.20
N THR A 8 -9.90 3.58 -12.52
CA THR A 8 -9.07 2.64 -13.29
C THR A 8 -7.60 3.01 -13.18
N LEU A 9 -7.25 4.27 -13.40
CA LEU A 9 -5.87 4.77 -13.33
C LEU A 9 -5.27 4.61 -11.93
N LEU A 10 -6.03 4.95 -10.88
CA LEU A 10 -5.56 4.84 -9.50
C LEU A 10 -5.38 3.37 -9.08
N ALA A 11 -6.34 2.51 -9.42
CA ALA A 11 -6.25 1.08 -9.13
C ALA A 11 -5.07 0.43 -9.89
N ALA A 12 -4.87 0.80 -11.16
CA ALA A 12 -3.72 0.37 -11.94
C ALA A 12 -2.40 0.88 -11.35
N ALA A 13 -2.36 2.13 -10.88
CA ALA A 13 -1.17 2.69 -10.23
C ALA A 13 -0.80 1.93 -8.96
N ILE A 14 -1.77 1.60 -8.11
CA ILE A 14 -1.55 0.74 -6.92
C ILE A 14 -0.99 -0.62 -7.36
N ALA A 15 -1.59 -1.28 -8.34
CA ALA A 15 -1.11 -2.58 -8.82
C ALA A 15 0.31 -2.51 -9.41
N ILE A 16 0.58 -1.53 -10.28
CA ILE A 16 1.89 -1.36 -10.94
C ILE A 16 2.99 -1.02 -9.93
N SER A 17 2.65 -0.35 -8.82
CA SER A 17 3.61 -0.04 -7.77
C SER A 17 4.28 -1.29 -7.16
N PHE A 18 3.71 -2.48 -7.37
CA PHE A 18 4.31 -3.76 -6.99
C PHE A 18 5.70 -4.01 -7.59
N TRP A 19 5.93 -3.50 -8.80
CA TRP A 19 7.22 -3.63 -9.52
C TRP A 19 8.09 -2.38 -9.43
N LEU A 20 7.62 -1.34 -8.76
CA LEU A 20 8.39 -0.11 -8.58
C LEU A 20 9.29 -0.23 -7.33
N PRO A 21 10.46 0.43 -7.32
CA PRO A 21 11.26 0.54 -6.12
C PRO A 21 10.49 1.32 -5.06
N TRP A 22 10.41 0.77 -3.85
CA TRP A 22 9.76 1.38 -2.70
C TRP A 22 10.75 1.96 -1.71
N LEU A 23 11.88 1.28 -1.54
CA LEU A 23 12.94 1.70 -0.64
C LEU A 23 14.31 1.59 -1.29
N ALA A 24 15.18 2.57 -1.07
CA ALA A 24 16.58 2.49 -1.44
C ALA A 24 17.34 1.65 -0.40
N LEU A 25 17.97 0.54 -0.82
CA LEU A 25 18.85 -0.22 0.06
C LEU A 25 20.25 0.41 0.09
N PRO A 26 21.03 0.21 1.18
CA PRO A 26 22.42 0.68 1.26
C PRO A 26 23.33 0.13 0.15
N THR A 27 22.94 -0.98 -0.48
CA THR A 27 23.61 -1.60 -1.62
C THR A 27 23.37 -0.87 -2.95
N GLY A 28 22.55 0.17 -2.96
CA GLY A 28 22.16 0.92 -4.16
C GLY A 28 21.10 0.24 -5.02
N GLN A 29 20.63 -0.95 -4.63
CA GLN A 29 19.50 -1.62 -5.27
C GLN A 29 18.18 -1.17 -4.63
N GLY A 30 17.19 -0.87 -5.45
CA GLY A 30 15.85 -0.57 -4.97
C GLY A 30 15.17 -1.86 -4.49
N PHE A 31 14.58 -1.81 -3.31
CA PHE A 31 13.73 -2.87 -2.77
C PHE A 31 12.32 -2.70 -3.32
N THR A 32 11.79 -3.75 -3.94
CA THR A 32 10.44 -3.80 -4.47
C THR A 32 9.57 -4.78 -3.67
N PRO A 33 8.24 -4.58 -3.66
CA PRO A 33 7.31 -5.59 -3.13
C PRO A 33 7.47 -6.98 -3.76
N ASN A 34 7.86 -7.05 -5.04
CA ASN A 34 8.12 -8.31 -5.73
C ASN A 34 9.29 -9.10 -5.10
N ASP A 35 10.30 -8.43 -4.56
CA ASP A 35 11.44 -9.09 -3.93
C ASP A 35 11.04 -9.85 -2.65
N LEU A 36 9.93 -9.46 -2.01
CA LEU A 36 9.37 -10.20 -0.87
C LEU A 36 8.89 -11.60 -1.25
N LEU A 37 8.42 -11.81 -2.49
CA LEU A 37 8.00 -13.12 -2.97
C LEU A 37 9.16 -14.11 -2.99
N GLY A 38 10.34 -13.65 -3.42
CA GLY A 38 11.56 -14.48 -3.46
C GLY A 38 12.00 -14.89 -2.05
N GLN A 39 11.85 -14.00 -1.08
CA GLN A 39 12.25 -14.22 0.32
C GLN A 39 11.28 -15.17 1.07
N MET A 40 10.04 -15.36 0.59
CA MET A 40 9.08 -16.28 1.20
C MET A 40 9.49 -17.75 1.12
N THR A 41 10.35 -18.12 0.19
CA THR A 41 10.79 -19.51 0.03
C THR A 41 11.68 -19.98 1.20
N GLY A 42 12.14 -19.08 2.08
CA GLY A 42 13.08 -19.42 3.16
C GLY A 42 12.76 -18.94 4.57
N ALA A 43 11.74 -18.10 4.80
CA ALA A 43 11.47 -17.51 6.13
C ALA A 43 10.26 -18.13 6.83
N GLU A 44 10.52 -19.06 7.77
CA GLU A 44 9.54 -19.68 8.64
C GLU A 44 9.00 -18.71 9.71
N GLY A 45 7.69 -18.44 9.68
CA GLY A 45 6.96 -17.75 10.74
C GLY A 45 5.51 -17.53 10.36
N LYS A 46 4.57 -18.24 11.02
CA LYS A 46 3.11 -18.16 10.75
C LYS A 46 2.54 -16.74 10.84
N ASP A 47 3.09 -15.91 11.72
CA ASP A 47 2.60 -14.54 11.96
C ASP A 47 3.07 -13.54 10.89
N GLY A 48 4.26 -13.74 10.31
CA GLY A 48 4.75 -12.91 9.22
C GLY A 48 4.06 -13.23 7.89
N TYR A 49 3.70 -14.50 7.70
CA TYR A 49 3.08 -14.99 6.47
C TYR A 49 1.68 -14.41 6.22
N SER A 50 0.83 -14.30 7.24
CA SER A 50 -0.52 -13.76 7.10
C SER A 50 -0.54 -12.27 6.77
N LEU A 51 0.34 -11.48 7.39
CA LEU A 51 0.52 -10.06 7.10
C LEU A 51 1.00 -9.86 5.66
N LEU A 52 1.94 -10.68 5.23
CA LEU A 52 2.49 -10.61 3.89
C LEU A 52 1.47 -11.02 2.82
N LEU A 53 0.64 -12.04 3.07
CA LEU A 53 -0.49 -12.37 2.20
C LEU A 53 -1.51 -11.23 2.14
N SER A 54 -1.82 -10.60 3.28
CA SER A 54 -2.73 -9.45 3.34
C SER A 54 -2.17 -8.27 2.54
N PHE A 55 -0.86 -8.05 2.60
CA PHE A 55 -0.16 -7.07 1.79
C PHE A 55 -0.23 -7.39 0.30
N LEU A 56 0.04 -8.62 -0.13
CA LEU A 56 -0.08 -9.02 -1.54
C LEU A 56 -1.52 -8.92 -2.06
N ALA A 57 -2.49 -9.23 -1.20
CA ALA A 57 -3.90 -9.16 -1.55
C ALA A 57 -4.34 -7.74 -1.92
N THR A 58 -3.68 -6.68 -1.42
CA THR A 58 -4.03 -5.30 -1.78
C THR A 58 -3.70 -5.01 -3.24
N PHE A 59 -2.57 -5.50 -3.77
CA PHE A 59 -2.19 -5.36 -5.17
C PHE A 59 -3.10 -6.18 -6.08
N ALA A 60 -3.42 -7.41 -5.68
CA ALA A 60 -4.36 -8.26 -6.40
C ALA A 60 -5.76 -7.62 -6.46
N LEU A 61 -6.24 -7.07 -5.35
CA LEU A 61 -7.51 -6.35 -5.27
C LEU A 61 -7.52 -5.11 -6.17
N ALA A 62 -6.41 -4.37 -6.19
CA ALA A 62 -6.25 -3.21 -7.07
C ALA A 62 -6.21 -3.58 -8.55
N GLY A 63 -5.50 -4.64 -8.92
CA GLY A 63 -5.50 -5.18 -10.28
C GLY A 63 -6.90 -5.62 -10.71
N PHE A 64 -7.62 -6.33 -9.83
CA PHE A 64 -9.01 -6.72 -10.07
C PHE A 64 -9.93 -5.52 -10.26
N LEU A 65 -9.86 -4.51 -9.38
CA LEU A 65 -10.65 -3.28 -9.54
C LEU A 65 -10.32 -2.56 -10.86
N ALA A 66 -9.05 -2.47 -11.23
CA ALA A 66 -8.65 -1.86 -12.50
C ALA A 66 -9.28 -2.57 -13.70
N LEU A 67 -9.25 -3.91 -13.71
CA LEU A 67 -9.88 -4.72 -14.76
C LEU A 67 -11.40 -4.52 -14.80
N VAL A 68 -12.08 -4.55 -13.66
CA VAL A 68 -13.54 -4.37 -13.60
C VAL A 68 -13.93 -2.95 -14.04
N ALA A 69 -13.14 -1.95 -13.68
CA ALA A 69 -13.35 -0.56 -14.06
C ALA A 69 -13.17 -0.31 -15.57
N LEU A 70 -12.31 -1.08 -16.26
CA LEU A 70 -12.20 -1.04 -17.73
C LEU A 70 -13.51 -1.41 -18.42
N PHE A 71 -14.33 -2.29 -17.82
CA PHE A 71 -15.66 -2.64 -18.33
C PHE A 71 -16.76 -1.62 -17.96
N GLY A 72 -16.38 -0.45 -17.43
CA GLY A 72 -17.34 0.59 -17.00
C GLY A 72 -17.93 0.33 -15.61
N LEU A 73 -17.55 -0.77 -14.95
CA LEU A 73 -18.05 -1.15 -13.64
C LEU A 73 -17.06 -0.68 -12.56
N ALA A 74 -17.46 0.30 -11.76
CA ALA A 74 -16.68 0.71 -10.59
C ALA A 74 -17.61 0.73 -9.38
N PRO A 75 -17.79 -0.42 -8.70
CA PRO A 75 -18.55 -0.50 -7.46
C PRO A 75 -17.85 0.35 -6.39
N ARG A 76 -18.59 1.30 -5.81
CA ARG A 76 -18.06 2.26 -4.83
C ARG A 76 -17.43 1.58 -3.62
N VAL A 77 -18.09 0.53 -3.11
CA VAL A 77 -17.58 -0.24 -1.97
C VAL A 77 -16.27 -0.95 -2.31
N LEU A 78 -16.17 -1.52 -3.51
CA LEU A 78 -14.94 -2.18 -3.96
C LEU A 78 -13.80 -1.17 -4.09
N ALA A 79 -14.06 0.01 -4.66
CA ALA A 79 -13.08 1.08 -4.75
C ALA A 79 -12.62 1.58 -3.37
N LEU A 80 -13.56 1.73 -2.43
CA LEU A 80 -13.24 2.13 -1.06
C LEU A 80 -12.34 1.09 -0.37
N LEU A 81 -12.68 -0.20 -0.45
CA LEU A 81 -11.87 -1.27 0.13
C LEU A 81 -10.49 -1.35 -0.51
N THR A 82 -10.42 -1.17 -1.84
CA THR A 82 -9.17 -1.18 -2.59
C THR A 82 -8.23 -0.05 -2.18
N GLY A 83 -8.76 1.13 -1.85
CA GLY A 83 -7.95 2.22 -1.31
C GLY A 83 -7.65 2.08 0.19
N ALA A 84 -8.62 1.61 0.98
CA ALA A 84 -8.48 1.52 2.43
C ALA A 84 -7.54 0.39 2.87
N ALA A 85 -7.55 -0.75 2.17
CA ALA A 85 -6.72 -1.90 2.52
C ALA A 85 -5.21 -1.58 2.50
N PRO A 86 -4.65 -0.96 1.44
CA PRO A 86 -3.28 -0.45 1.44
C PRO A 86 -2.92 0.40 2.65
N LEU A 87 -3.78 1.38 2.98
CA LEU A 87 -3.55 2.30 4.09
C LEU A 87 -3.62 1.57 5.44
N GLY A 88 -4.54 0.63 5.58
CA GLY A 88 -4.66 -0.22 6.76
C GLY A 88 -3.41 -1.08 6.99
N VAL A 89 -2.88 -1.69 5.94
CA VAL A 89 -1.64 -2.49 6.02
C VAL A 89 -0.44 -1.60 6.40
N ILE A 90 -0.28 -0.43 5.77
CA ILE A 90 0.78 0.51 6.13
C ILE A 90 0.64 0.99 7.58
N GLY A 91 -0.57 1.34 8.02
CA GLY A 91 -0.83 1.74 9.40
C GLY A 91 -0.53 0.64 10.41
N TYR A 92 -0.87 -0.62 10.09
CA TYR A 92 -0.57 -1.77 10.93
C TYR A 92 0.94 -1.99 11.06
N VAL A 93 1.67 -1.97 9.93
CA VAL A 93 3.13 -2.14 9.90
C VAL A 93 3.84 -1.01 10.64
N ALA A 94 3.41 0.24 10.43
CA ALA A 94 3.96 1.42 11.11
C ALA A 94 3.84 1.31 12.63
N ASN A 95 2.66 0.92 13.13
CA ASN A 95 2.43 0.72 14.55
C ASN A 95 3.28 -0.45 15.09
N GLY A 96 3.35 -1.57 14.36
CA GLY A 96 4.14 -2.73 14.76
C GLY A 96 5.65 -2.46 14.81
N ALA A 97 6.17 -1.63 13.88
CA ALA A 97 7.57 -1.22 13.85
C ALA A 97 7.93 -0.37 15.08
N MET A 98 7.05 0.53 15.52
CA MET A 98 7.23 1.31 16.74
C MET A 98 7.33 0.42 17.98
N THR A 99 6.44 -0.57 18.12
CA THR A 99 6.43 -1.47 19.28
C THR A 99 7.67 -2.38 19.29
N LYS A 100 8.09 -2.89 18.13
CA LYS A 100 9.26 -3.77 18.03
C LYS A 100 10.58 -3.02 18.21
N ALA A 101 10.71 -1.80 17.72
CA ALA A 101 11.93 -1.02 17.90
C ALA A 101 12.25 -0.71 19.37
N GLN A 102 11.21 -0.45 20.18
CA GLN A 102 11.35 -0.31 21.64
C GLN A 102 11.82 -1.60 22.32
N THR A 103 11.48 -2.76 21.74
CA THR A 103 11.83 -4.08 22.31
C THR A 103 13.25 -4.50 21.95
N TYR A 104 13.79 -4.07 20.80
CA TYR A 104 15.12 -4.46 20.30
C TYR A 104 16.23 -3.43 20.56
N GLY A 105 15.97 -2.36 21.32
CA GLY A 105 16.97 -1.35 21.68
C GLY A 105 17.55 -0.60 20.46
N LEU A 106 16.85 -0.63 19.33
CA LEU A 106 17.25 0.10 18.13
C LEU A 106 17.08 1.61 18.39
N PRO A 107 18.02 2.46 17.94
CA PRO A 107 17.97 3.90 18.14
C PRO A 107 16.96 4.55 17.17
N LEU A 108 15.72 4.08 17.17
CA LEU A 108 14.63 4.93 16.73
C LEU A 108 14.43 6.02 17.78
N PRO A 109 14.08 7.25 17.40
CA PRO A 109 13.81 8.33 18.33
C PRO A 109 12.92 7.81 19.48
N THR A 110 13.44 7.86 20.70
CA THR A 110 12.77 7.34 21.91
C THR A 110 11.51 8.14 22.24
N THR A 111 11.46 9.39 21.79
CA THR A 111 10.24 10.18 21.71
C THR A 111 9.41 9.61 20.58
N GLY A 112 8.16 9.21 20.82
CA GLY A 112 7.18 8.79 19.79
C GLY A 112 6.81 9.89 18.77
N ASP A 113 7.78 10.70 18.37
CA ASP A 113 7.71 11.73 17.38
C ASP A 113 7.71 11.09 15.99
N TRP A 114 6.50 10.91 15.48
CA TRP A 114 6.25 10.42 14.14
C TRP A 114 6.94 11.28 13.06
N GLN A 115 7.13 12.58 13.30
CA GLN A 115 7.83 13.43 12.33
C GLN A 115 9.31 13.09 12.25
N ALA A 116 9.96 12.76 13.37
CA ALA A 116 11.36 12.35 13.38
C ALA A 116 11.56 11.01 12.63
N ILE A 117 10.65 10.06 12.84
CA ILE A 117 10.66 8.76 12.13
C ILE A 117 10.45 8.97 10.63
N LEU A 118 9.44 9.76 10.24
CA LEU A 118 9.19 10.06 8.83
C LEU A 118 10.40 10.75 8.17
N LYS A 119 11.03 11.73 8.84
CA LYS A 119 12.24 12.40 8.34
C LYS A 119 13.42 11.44 8.17
N ALA A 120 13.55 10.45 9.05
CA ALA A 120 14.61 9.45 8.96
C ALA A 120 14.38 8.45 7.81
N VAL A 121 13.12 8.09 7.54
CA VAL A 121 12.76 7.13 6.48
C VAL A 121 12.67 7.81 5.11
N GLN A 122 12.27 9.08 5.05
CA GLN A 122 12.05 9.84 3.80
C GLN A 122 13.19 9.75 2.76
N PRO A 123 14.48 9.84 3.13
CA PRO A 123 15.57 9.73 2.15
C PRO A 123 15.65 8.37 1.47
N TYR A 124 15.08 7.34 2.10
CA TYR A 124 15.04 5.99 1.58
C TYR A 124 13.75 5.68 0.82
N ILE A 125 12.74 6.56 0.85
CA ILE A 125 11.47 6.32 0.15
C ILE A 125 11.64 6.57 -1.34
N GLU A 126 11.32 5.56 -2.13
CA GLU A 126 11.33 5.60 -3.59
C GLU A 126 9.90 5.80 -4.15
N PRO A 127 9.76 6.15 -5.45
CA PRO A 127 8.47 6.49 -6.06
C PRO A 127 7.37 5.44 -5.88
N GLY A 128 7.72 4.14 -5.82
CA GLY A 128 6.74 3.07 -5.70
C GLY A 128 5.86 3.19 -4.45
N LEU A 129 6.44 3.55 -3.31
CA LEU A 129 5.67 3.72 -2.07
C LEU A 129 4.75 4.95 -2.15
N TYR A 130 5.21 6.04 -2.75
CA TYR A 130 4.38 7.23 -2.98
C TYR A 130 3.21 6.93 -3.90
N VAL A 131 3.44 6.17 -4.97
CA VAL A 131 2.38 5.75 -5.90
C VAL A 131 1.37 4.87 -5.16
N TYR A 132 1.85 3.89 -4.39
CA TYR A 132 0.98 2.98 -3.64
C TYR A 132 0.09 3.71 -2.63
N VAL A 133 0.68 4.50 -1.73
CA VAL A 133 -0.06 5.21 -0.66
C VAL A 133 -0.88 6.36 -1.23
N GLY A 134 -0.30 7.12 -2.16
CA GLY A 134 -0.95 8.29 -2.76
C GLY A 134 -2.17 7.89 -3.58
N ALA A 135 -2.05 6.88 -4.45
CA ALA A 135 -3.18 6.40 -5.24
C ALA A 135 -4.27 5.79 -4.34
N ALA A 136 -3.88 5.05 -3.30
CA ALA A 136 -4.81 4.50 -2.32
C ALA A 136 -5.59 5.60 -1.58
N ALA A 137 -4.92 6.64 -1.09
CA ALA A 137 -5.55 7.77 -0.41
C ALA A 137 -6.53 8.52 -1.32
N VAL A 138 -6.14 8.82 -2.56
CA VAL A 138 -7.03 9.47 -3.54
C VAL A 138 -8.23 8.58 -3.86
N LEU A 139 -8.01 7.27 -3.99
CA LEU A 139 -9.09 6.31 -4.27
C LEU A 139 -10.10 6.22 -3.12
N VAL A 140 -9.65 6.27 -1.86
CA VAL A 140 -10.54 6.36 -0.68
C VAL A 140 -11.36 7.63 -0.75
N VAL A 141 -10.70 8.79 -0.92
CA VAL A 141 -11.39 10.08 -0.99
C VAL A 141 -12.44 10.04 -2.09
N LEU A 142 -12.07 9.68 -3.32
CA LEU A 142 -13.00 9.55 -4.45
C LEU A 142 -14.17 8.62 -4.14
N SER A 143 -13.93 7.51 -3.45
CA SER A 143 -14.98 6.57 -3.06
C SER A 143 -15.90 7.12 -1.97
N LEU A 144 -15.46 8.10 -1.17
CA LEU A 144 -16.30 8.77 -0.18
C LEU A 144 -17.13 9.90 -0.78
N ILE A 145 -16.57 10.68 -1.72
CA ILE A 145 -17.26 11.82 -2.34
C ILE A 145 -18.13 11.45 -3.54
N ASP A 146 -17.84 10.37 -4.27
CA ASP A 146 -18.69 9.98 -5.41
C ASP A 146 -20.02 9.36 -4.92
N PRO A 147 -21.18 9.99 -5.18
CA PRO A 147 -22.48 9.48 -4.75
C PRO A 147 -22.88 8.17 -5.47
N GLY A 148 -22.09 7.70 -6.43
CA GLY A 148 -22.37 6.54 -7.24
C GLY A 148 -23.18 6.91 -8.49
N SER A 149 -23.13 6.02 -9.48
CA SER A 149 -24.01 6.12 -10.63
C SER A 149 -25.41 5.68 -10.21
N ARG A 150 -26.30 6.64 -9.93
CA ARG A 150 -27.75 6.39 -10.00
C ARG A 150 -28.12 6.16 -11.46
N ARG A 151 -27.87 4.96 -11.98
CA ARG A 151 -28.61 4.47 -13.14
C ARG A 151 -29.66 3.55 -12.56
N GLY A 152 -30.88 4.08 -12.49
CA GLY A 152 -32.09 3.27 -12.40
C GLY A 152 -32.36 2.55 -13.71
#